data_AF-A0A8T6WHU5-F1
#
_entry.id   AF-A0A8T6WHU5-F1
#
_cell.length_a   1.000
_cell.length_b   1.000
_cell.length_c   1.000
_cell.angle_alpha   90.00
_cell.angle_beta   90.00
_cell.angle_gamma   90.00
#
_symmetry.space_group_name_H-M   'P 1'
#
loop_
_entity.id
_entity.type
_entity.pdbx_description
1 polymer ?
#
loop_
_entity_poly.entity_id
_entity_poly.type
_entity_poly.pdbx_seq_one_letter_code
_entity_poly.pdbx_strand_id
1 'polypeptide(L)'
;MKGSPEVKKLVLYTSEGCTRCPILKKWMEDKSVEFQEKDLGNSEVMADLIMRDVYIMSSPALEVKGEVYTEEEIFDTNGIAEDRLYKILDGEINGKE
;
A
#
# COMPACT_ATOMS: atom_id res chain seq x y z
N MET A 1 3.57 26.81 -17.20
CA MET A 1 2.73 25.60 -17.10
C MET A 1 3.06 24.98 -15.76
N LYS A 2 2.17 25.11 -14.77
CA LYS A 2 2.42 24.62 -13.40
C LYS A 2 2.37 23.09 -13.42
N GLY A 3 3.38 22.48 -12.83
CA GLY A 3 3.62 21.04 -12.82
C GLY A 3 2.38 20.26 -12.41
N SER A 4 2.25 19.10 -13.03
CA SER A 4 1.27 18.06 -12.79
C SER A 4 1.00 17.89 -11.29
N PRO A 5 -0.25 17.65 -10.86
CA PRO A 5 -0.52 17.30 -9.48
C PRO A 5 0.33 16.06 -9.17
N GLU A 6 1.18 16.13 -8.15
CA GLU A 6 1.79 14.94 -7.56
C GLU A 6 0.67 14.12 -6.95
N VAL A 7 -0.02 13.35 -7.80
CA VAL A 7 -0.92 12.28 -7.39
C VAL A 7 -0.01 11.34 -6.62
N LYS A 8 -0.06 11.41 -5.29
CA LYS A 8 0.72 10.53 -4.42
C LYS A 8 0.25 9.13 -4.76
N LYS A 9 1.05 8.40 -5.54
CA LYS A 9 0.70 7.07 -6.02
C LYS A 9 0.85 6.11 -4.86
N LEU A 10 -0.23 5.93 -4.11
CA LEU A 10 -0.38 4.79 -3.22
C LEU A 10 -0.49 3.54 -4.08
N VAL A 11 0.34 2.54 -3.79
CA VAL A 11 0.30 1.26 -4.51
C VAL A 11 0.12 0.13 -3.51
N LEU A 12 -0.97 -0.61 -3.65
CA LEU A 12 -1.25 -1.80 -2.87
C LEU A 12 -0.77 -3.02 -3.66
N TYR A 13 0.26 -3.68 -3.15
CA TYR A 13 0.77 -4.93 -3.68
C TYR A 13 0.01 -6.11 -3.08
N THR A 14 -0.72 -6.82 -3.92
CA THR A 14 -1.49 -8.02 -3.57
C THR A 14 -0.89 -9.27 -4.21
N SER A 15 -1.34 -10.45 -3.80
CA SER A 15 -0.99 -11.71 -4.46
C SER A 15 -2.17 -12.67 -4.45
N GLU A 16 -2.19 -13.62 -5.39
CA GLU A 16 -3.19 -14.68 -5.41
C GLU A 16 -3.07 -15.57 -4.15
N GLY A 17 -4.20 -15.80 -3.46
CA GLY A 17 -4.26 -16.63 -2.26
C GLY A 17 -4.02 -15.89 -0.93
N CYS A 18 -3.80 -14.58 -0.98
CA CYS A 18 -3.60 -13.74 0.19
C CYS A 18 -4.93 -13.41 0.90
N THR A 19 -5.13 -13.93 2.13
CA THR A 19 -6.34 -13.67 2.94
C THR A 19 -6.37 -12.27 3.54
N ARG A 20 -5.21 -11.63 3.74
CA ARG A 20 -5.07 -10.29 4.33
C ARG A 20 -5.19 -9.14 3.33
N CYS A 21 -4.95 -9.41 2.05
CA CYS A 21 -5.08 -8.45 0.96
C CYS A 21 -6.48 -7.83 0.85
N PRO A 22 -7.60 -8.60 0.88
CA PRO A 22 -8.93 -8.00 0.87
C PRO A 22 -9.25 -7.20 2.13
N ILE A 23 -8.62 -7.51 3.27
CA ILE A 23 -8.82 -6.78 4.53
C ILE A 23 -8.23 -5.37 4.41
N LEU A 24 -6.97 -5.28 3.96
CA LEU A 24 -6.29 -3.99 3.77
C LEU A 24 -6.97 -3.16 2.67
N LYS A 25 -7.32 -3.80 1.54
CA LYS A 25 -8.03 -3.16 0.44
C LYS A 25 -9.32 -2.50 0.91
N LYS A 26 -10.16 -3.26 1.63
CA LYS A 26 -11.42 -2.75 2.16
C LYS A 26 -11.22 -1.61 3.14
N TRP A 27 -10.21 -1.69 4.01
CA TRP A 27 -9.89 -0.59 4.93
C TRP A 27 -9.55 0.70 4.18
N MET A 28 -8.75 0.63 3.12
CA MET A 28 -8.39 1.80 2.31
C MET A 28 -9.62 2.38 1.59
N GLU A 29 -10.48 1.53 1.02
CA GLU A 29 -11.76 1.93 0.40
C GLU A 29 -12.70 2.59 1.43
N ASP A 30 -12.83 2.01 2.63
CA ASP A 30 -13.66 2.53 3.74
C ASP A 30 -13.17 3.93 4.18
N LYS A 31 -11.86 4.21 4.09
CA LYS A 31 -11.26 5.52 4.38
C LYS A 31 -11.23 6.45 3.16
N SER A 32 -11.83 6.06 2.02
CA SER A 32 -11.81 6.82 0.75
C SER A 32 -10.39 7.19 0.28
N VAL A 33 -9.43 6.29 0.51
CA VAL A 33 -8.05 6.44 0.06
C VAL A 33 -7.95 5.89 -1.35
N GLU A 34 -7.50 6.70 -2.31
CA GLU A 34 -7.22 6.23 -3.67
C GLU A 34 -5.87 5.49 -3.70
N PHE A 35 -5.87 4.24 -4.17
CA PHE A 35 -4.65 3.44 -4.33
C PHE A 35 -4.71 2.64 -5.63
N GLN A 36 -3.53 2.33 -6.17
CA GLN A 36 -3.36 1.46 -7.32
C GLN A 36 -3.10 0.04 -6.84
N GLU A 37 -3.94 -0.91 -7.21
CA GLU A 37 -3.67 -2.33 -6.96
C GLU A 37 -2.66 -2.88 -7.98
N LYS A 38 -1.64 -3.58 -7.50
CA LYS A 38 -0.67 -4.31 -8.32
C LYS A 38 -0.51 -5.73 -7.78
N ASP A 39 -0.57 -6.71 -8.67
CA ASP A 39 -0.39 -8.11 -8.32
C ASP A 39 1.09 -8.50 -8.38
N LEU A 40 1.64 -9.04 -7.30
CA LEU A 40 2.99 -9.59 -7.22
C LEU A 40 3.13 -10.90 -8.01
N GLY A 41 2.02 -11.56 -8.35
CA GLY A 41 1.99 -12.66 -9.32
C GLY A 41 2.31 -12.21 -10.76
N ASN A 42 2.19 -10.91 -11.06
CA ASN A 42 2.53 -10.37 -12.37
C ASN A 42 4.04 -10.17 -12.51
N SER A 43 4.63 -10.80 -13.52
CA SER A 43 6.06 -10.71 -13.84
C SER A 43 6.53 -9.29 -14.14
N GLU A 44 5.68 -8.45 -14.73
CA GLU A 44 5.98 -7.04 -15.01
C GLU A 44 6.09 -6.21 -13.73
N VAL A 45 5.19 -6.45 -12.77
CA VAL A 45 5.21 -5.80 -11.45
C VAL A 45 6.45 -6.21 -10.65
N MET A 46 6.79 -7.50 -10.65
CA MET A 46 8.00 -8.00 -9.99
C MET A 46 9.27 -7.46 -10.62
N ALA A 47 9.31 -7.35 -11.96
CA ALA A 47 10.45 -6.75 -12.66
C ALA A 47 10.66 -5.28 -12.25
N ASP A 48 9.59 -4.48 -12.20
CA ASP A 48 9.64 -3.09 -11.73
C ASP A 48 10.22 -2.97 -10.31
N LEU A 49 9.76 -3.83 -9.39
CA LEU A 49 10.20 -3.83 -8.00
C LEU A 49 11.68 -4.17 -7.88
N ILE A 50 12.14 -5.20 -8.59
CA ILE A 50 13.55 -5.63 -8.60
C ILE A 50 14.44 -4.53 -9.19
N MET A 51 14.01 -3.87 -10.27
CA MET A 51 14.74 -2.74 -10.85
C MET A 51 14.89 -1.55 -9.89
N ARG A 52 13.98 -1.44 -8.92
CA ARG A 52 13.97 -0.42 -7.86
C ARG A 52 14.68 -0.88 -6.59
N ASP A 53 15.27 -2.07 -6.57
CA ASP A 53 15.88 -2.68 -5.37
C ASP A 53 14.87 -2.93 -4.23
N VAL A 54 13.59 -3.11 -4.59
CA VAL A 54 12.50 -3.38 -3.64
C VAL A 54 12.17 -4.87 -3.67
N TYR A 55 12.21 -5.50 -2.50
CA TYR A 55 11.94 -6.93 -2.34
C TYR A 55 10.77 -7.18 -1.39
N ILE A 56 9.60 -7.48 -1.95
CA ILE A 56 8.41 -7.82 -1.16
C ILE A 56 8.39 -9.33 -0.95
N MET A 57 8.65 -9.75 0.29
CA MET A 57 8.70 -11.18 0.66
C MET A 57 7.33 -11.75 1.03
N SER A 58 6.38 -10.90 1.41
CA SER A 58 5.05 -11.32 1.83
C SER A 58 4.03 -10.25 1.49
N SER A 59 2.91 -10.69 0.91
CA SER A 59 1.76 -9.84 0.64
C SER A 59 0.80 -9.86 1.84
N PRO A 60 0.06 -8.77 2.10
CA PRO A 60 0.05 -7.52 1.32
C PRO A 60 1.23 -6.59 1.66
N ALA A 61 1.65 -5.77 0.69
CA ALA A 61 2.57 -4.67 0.94
C ALA A 61 1.99 -3.37 0.39
N LEU A 62 2.33 -2.25 1.01
CA LEU A 62 1.83 -0.93 0.66
C LEU A 62 2.99 -0.01 0.34
N GLU A 63 2.95 0.61 -0.83
CA GLU A 63 3.90 1.65 -1.18
C GLU A 63 3.27 3.03 -1.06
N VAL A 64 3.92 3.90 -0.29
CA VAL A 64 3.49 5.28 -0.05
C VAL A 64 4.68 6.20 -0.32
N LYS A 65 4.54 7.11 -1.29
CA LYS A 65 5.58 8.08 -1.66
C LYS A 65 6.95 7.43 -1.99
N GLY A 66 6.92 6.20 -2.52
CA GLY A 66 8.13 5.44 -2.87
C GLY A 66 8.73 4.62 -1.73
N GLU A 67 8.19 4.70 -0.51
CA GLU A 67 8.53 3.80 0.59
C GLU A 67 7.60 2.60 0.60
N VAL A 68 8.15 1.40 0.74
CA VAL A 68 7.38 0.14 0.76
C VAL A 68 7.29 -0.37 2.18
N TYR A 69 6.05 -0.51 2.65
CA TYR A 69 5.66 -1.04 3.93
C TYR A 69 5.18 -2.47 3.75
N THR A 70 5.75 -3.37 4.53
CA THR A 70 5.43 -4.79 4.47
C THR A 70 4.18 -5.13 5.28
N GLU A 71 3.68 -6.34 5.10
CA GLU A 71 2.57 -6.87 5.89
C GLU A 71 2.80 -6.71 7.39
N GLU A 72 4.01 -6.96 7.90
CA GLU A 72 4.34 -6.87 9.34
C GLU A 72 4.31 -5.43 9.88
N GLU A 73 4.44 -4.44 8.99
CA GLU A 73 4.35 -3.03 9.35
C GLU A 73 2.90 -2.53 9.34
N ILE A 74 2.10 -3.10 8.45
CA ILE A 74 0.69 -2.74 8.24
C ILE A 74 -0.25 -3.52 9.18
N PHE A 75 0.08 -4.77 9.49
CA PHE A 75 -0.69 -5.66 10.34
C PHE A 75 -0.01 -5.85 11.71
N ASP A 76 -0.83 -5.95 12.76
CA ASP A 76 -0.42 -6.34 14.10
C ASP A 76 -1.09 -7.66 14.52
N THR A 77 -0.93 -8.03 15.80
CA THR A 77 -1.56 -9.23 16.39
C THR A 77 -3.09 -9.24 16.35
N ASN A 78 -3.74 -8.08 16.21
CA ASN A 78 -5.20 -7.91 16.22
C ASN A 78 -5.79 -7.63 14.83
N GLY A 79 -4.98 -7.37 13.81
CA GLY A 79 -5.46 -7.07 12.46
C GLY A 79 -4.65 -5.96 11.81
N ILE A 80 -5.33 -4.97 11.22
CA ILE A 80 -4.66 -3.80 10.66
C ILE A 80 -4.23 -2.88 11.79
N ALA A 81 -2.94 -2.53 11.82
CA ALA A 81 -2.38 -1.56 12.75
C ALA A 81 -2.80 -0.14 12.32
N GLU A 82 -4.07 0.22 12.54
CA GLU A 82 -4.65 1.48 12.06
C GLU A 82 -3.81 2.70 12.45
N ASP A 83 -3.33 2.78 13.69
CA ASP A 83 -2.49 3.90 14.16
C ASP A 83 -1.18 4.05 13.36
N ARG A 84 -0.57 2.94 12.93
CA ARG A 84 0.63 2.96 12.08
C ARG A 84 0.27 3.29 10.66
N LEU A 85 -0.75 2.63 10.12
CA LEU A 85 -1.20 2.83 8.76
C LEU A 85 -1.65 4.28 8.54
N TYR A 86 -2.32 4.88 9.53
CA TYR A 86 -2.67 6.29 9.53
C TYR A 86 -1.46 7.21 9.52
N LYS A 87 -0.41 6.89 10.30
CA LYS A 87 0.85 7.66 10.27
C LYS A 87 1.57 7.54 8.94
N ILE A 88 1.55 6.36 8.32
CA ILE A 88 2.11 6.12 6.99
C ILE A 88 1.34 6.93 5.94
N LEU A 89 0.01 6.96 6.07
CA LEU A 89 -0.91 7.71 5.24
C LEU A 89 -1.08 9.17 5.69
N ASP A 90 -0.29 9.67 6.65
CA ASP A 90 -0.46 11.00 7.23
C ASP A 90 -0.22 12.05 6.13
N GLY A 91 -1.33 12.66 5.71
CA GLY A 91 -1.42 13.55 4.55
C GLY A 91 -2.30 13.08 3.39
N GLU A 92 -2.81 11.84 3.41
CA GLU A 92 -3.79 11.26 2.46
C GLU A 92 -5.17 11.09 3.10
N ILE A 93 -5.19 10.61 4.34
CA ILE A 93 -6.39 10.55 5.18
C ILE A 93 -6.63 11.92 5.81
N ASN A 94 -7.37 12.78 5.13
CA ASN A 94 -7.82 14.05 5.69
C ASN A 94 -9.00 13.79 6.66
N GLY A 95 -8.70 13.20 7.81
CA GLY A 95 -9.60 13.00 8.94
C GLY A 95 -9.24 13.98 10.05
N LYS A 96 -10.06 15.03 10.17
CA LYS A 96 -9.97 16.15 11.11
C LYS A 96 -9.70 15.76 12.57
N GLU A 97 -8.84 16.59 13.18
CA GLU A 97 -8.90 17.22 14.52
C GLU A 97 -9.03 16.34 15.78
#